data_AF-A0A453KNH0-F1
#
_entry.id   AF-A0A453KNH0-F1
#
_cell.length_a   1.000
_cell.length_b   1.000
_cell.length_c   1.000
_cell.angle_alpha   90.00
_cell.angle_beta   90.00
_cell.angle_gamma   90.00
#
_symmetry.space_group_name_H-M   'P 1'
#
loop_
_entity.id
_entity.type
_entity.pdbx_description
1 polymer ?
#
loop_
_entity_poly.entity_id
_entity_poly.type
_entity_poly.pdbx_seq_one_letter_code
_entity_poly.pdbx_strand_id
1 'polypeptide(L)'
;RYCVSGRLTTSSDVFSFGVVLLEIVTGEPPILPTHVHIVQRVKEKVIMGNIETIVDPRLHRQYDFSSIWKVVDMALLCTRESSSERPTMSMVVSHLKDALELEEARASASTISQVGSNADLSISWVASGR
;
A
#
# COMPACT_ATOMS: atom_id res chain seq x y z
N ARG A 1 8.36 -22.10 10.76
CA ARG A 1 9.63 -22.08 11.55
C ARG A 1 10.65 -21.17 10.86
N TYR A 2 10.75 -19.91 11.27
CA TYR A 2 11.59 -18.90 10.61
C TYR A 2 13.02 -18.76 11.14
N CYS A 3 13.41 -19.55 12.15
CA CYS A 3 14.68 -19.35 12.84
C CYS A 3 15.47 -20.65 13.07
N VAL A 4 15.16 -21.76 12.39
CA VAL A 4 15.76 -23.07 12.73
C VAL A 4 17.01 -23.41 11.91
N SER A 5 17.30 -22.75 10.77
CA SER A 5 18.45 -23.14 9.94
C SER A 5 19.63 -22.16 9.94
N GLY A 6 19.48 -20.90 10.36
CA GLY A 6 20.53 -19.89 10.23
C GLY A 6 20.97 -19.64 8.78
N ARG A 7 20.20 -20.08 7.78
CA ARG A 7 20.52 -19.94 6.36
C ARG A 7 19.94 -18.62 5.87
N LEU A 8 20.82 -17.67 5.55
CA LEU A 8 20.52 -16.52 4.71
C LEU A 8 20.03 -17.05 3.37
N THR A 9 18.72 -17.01 3.14
CA THR A 9 18.12 -17.44 1.88
C THR A 9 17.35 -16.29 1.28
N THR A 10 17.30 -16.22 -0.04
CA THR A 10 16.45 -15.24 -0.73
C THR A 10 15.00 -15.28 -0.22
N SER A 11 14.52 -16.46 0.22
CA SER A 11 13.18 -16.61 0.79
C SER A 11 13.01 -15.99 2.19
N SER A 12 14.05 -15.95 3.02
CA SER A 12 14.00 -15.21 4.30
C SER A 12 14.00 -13.70 4.09
N ASP A 13 14.69 -13.23 3.04
CA ASP A 13 14.68 -11.81 2.66
C ASP A 13 13.29 -11.41 2.15
N VAL A 14 12.66 -12.24 1.30
CA VAL A 14 11.27 -12.04 0.85
C VAL A 14 10.31 -11.94 2.04
N PHE A 15 10.45 -12.82 3.02
CA PHE A 15 9.61 -12.77 4.22
C PHE A 15 9.76 -11.45 4.98
N SER A 16 11.01 -11.07 5.24
CA SER A 16 11.32 -9.86 6.01
C SER A 16 10.84 -8.62 5.27
N PHE A 17 10.99 -8.59 3.94
CA PHE A 17 10.43 -7.54 3.10
C PHE A 17 8.90 -7.48 3.18
N GLY A 18 8.22 -8.63 3.18
CA GLY A 18 6.78 -8.70 3.39
C GLY A 18 6.34 -8.11 4.73
N VAL A 19 7.09 -8.34 5.81
CA VAL A 19 6.83 -7.69 7.11
C VAL A 19 6.97 -6.17 7.01
N VAL A 20 8.04 -5.69 6.38
CA VAL A 20 8.28 -4.25 6.17
C VAL A 20 7.15 -3.60 5.36
N LEU A 21 6.63 -4.27 4.33
CA LEU A 21 5.47 -3.76 3.59
C LEU A 21 4.24 -3.60 4.51
N LEU A 22 3.98 -4.54 5.41
CA LEU A 22 2.89 -4.42 6.37
C LEU A 22 3.13 -3.29 7.36
N GLU A 23 4.35 -3.11 7.85
CA GLU A 23 4.70 -1.96 8.73
C GLU A 23 4.44 -0.63 8.03
N ILE A 24 4.83 -0.49 6.76
CA ILE A 24 4.61 0.71 5.97
C ILE A 24 3.12 0.99 5.77
N VAL A 25 2.33 -0.02 5.40
CA VAL A 25 0.90 0.16 5.13
C VAL A 25 0.12 0.50 6.40
N THR A 26 0.46 -0.16 7.52
CA THR A 26 -0.29 -0.04 8.77
C THR A 26 0.20 1.11 9.66
N GLY A 27 1.47 1.51 9.52
CA GLY A 27 2.15 2.39 10.46
C GLY A 27 2.40 1.73 11.84
N GLU A 28 2.22 0.41 11.96
CA GLU A 28 2.39 -0.36 13.19
C GLU A 28 3.73 -1.12 13.19
N PRO A 29 4.36 -1.36 14.36
CA PRO A 29 5.58 -2.18 14.45
C PRO A 29 5.28 -3.69 14.19
N PRO A 30 6.30 -4.51 13.86
CA PRO A 30 6.12 -5.93 13.55
C PRO A 30 5.50 -6.75 14.69
N ILE A 31 5.80 -6.34 15.92
CA ILE A 31 5.25 -6.91 17.14
C ILE A 31 4.47 -5.81 17.84
N LEU A 32 3.15 -6.00 17.96
CA LEU A 32 2.28 -5.05 18.62
C LEU A 32 2.47 -5.10 20.15
N PRO A 33 2.04 -4.06 20.90
CA PRO A 33 2.07 -4.07 22.37
C PRO A 33 1.29 -5.25 23.00
N THR A 34 0.34 -5.83 22.27
CA THR A 34 -0.39 -7.05 22.66
C THR A 34 0.39 -8.35 22.44
N HIS A 35 1.66 -8.27 22.05
CA HIS A 35 2.52 -9.38 21.63
C HIS A 35 2.01 -10.18 20.41
N VAL A 36 1.04 -9.64 19.68
CA VAL A 36 0.57 -10.21 18.41
C VAL A 36 1.50 -9.77 17.29
N HIS A 37 1.85 -10.71 16.41
CA HIS A 37 2.64 -10.41 15.21
C HIS A 37 1.78 -9.71 14.16
N ILE A 38 2.31 -8.68 13.50
CA ILE A 38 1.60 -7.84 12.52
C ILE A 38 0.91 -8.66 11.42
N VAL A 39 1.58 -9.70 10.92
CA VAL A 39 1.04 -10.63 9.92
C VAL A 39 -0.29 -11.25 10.38
N GLN A 40 -0.37 -11.68 11.64
CA GLN A 40 -1.60 -12.26 12.18
C GLN A 40 -2.69 -11.19 12.30
N ARG A 41 -2.33 -10.02 12.83
CA ARG A 41 -3.25 -8.88 12.98
C ARG A 41 -3.87 -8.46 11.63
N VAL A 42 -3.05 -8.37 10.58
CA VAL A 42 -3.51 -7.99 9.24
C VAL A 42 -4.38 -9.08 8.62
N LYS A 43 -4.03 -10.37 8.78
CA LYS A 43 -4.87 -11.49 8.31
C LYS A 43 -6.28 -11.43 8.89
N GLU A 44 -6.40 -11.18 10.19
CA GLU A 44 -7.70 -11.02 10.86
C GLU A 44 -8.51 -9.85 10.27
N LYS A 45 -7.87 -8.69 10.08
CA LYS A 45 -8.51 -7.51 9.48
C LYS A 45 -8.92 -7.72 8.01
N VAL A 46 -8.12 -8.47 7.23
CA VAL A 46 -8.42 -8.82 5.84
C VAL A 46 -9.68 -9.70 5.76
N ILE A 47 -9.83 -10.68 6.66
CA ILE A 47 -11.03 -11.53 6.73
C ILE A 47 -12.29 -10.72 7.02
N MET A 48 -12.17 -9.65 7.81
CA MET A 48 -13.28 -8.72 8.07
C MET A 48 -13.65 -7.85 6.86
N GLY A 49 -12.83 -7.83 5.80
CA GLY A 49 -13.14 -7.18 4.52
C GLY A 49 -13.05 -5.65 4.53
N ASN A 50 -12.48 -5.04 5.57
CA ASN A 50 -12.36 -3.58 5.65
C ASN A 50 -10.90 -3.12 5.63
N ILE A 51 -10.42 -2.75 4.44
CA ILE A 51 -9.05 -2.27 4.22
C ILE A 51 -8.74 -1.00 5.03
N GLU A 52 -9.71 -0.13 5.29
CA GLU A 52 -9.49 1.09 6.08
C GLU A 52 -9.04 0.80 7.51
N THR A 53 -9.40 -0.37 8.05
CA THR A 53 -8.94 -0.78 9.38
C THR A 53 -7.47 -1.20 9.39
N ILE A 54 -6.90 -1.50 8.23
CA ILE A 54 -5.51 -1.94 8.05
C ILE A 54 -4.60 -0.73 7.85
N VAL A 55 -5.04 0.27 7.08
CA VAL A 55 -4.19 1.39 6.66
C VAL A 55 -3.89 2.37 7.79
N ASP A 56 -2.66 2.90 7.79
CA ASP A 56 -2.24 3.97 8.70
C ASP A 56 -3.21 5.16 8.62
N PRO A 57 -3.90 5.51 9.73
CA PRO A 57 -4.82 6.64 9.78
C PRO A 57 -4.18 7.97 9.39
N ARG A 58 -2.87 8.12 9.54
CA ARG A 58 -2.11 9.33 9.18
C ARG A 58 -2.06 9.58 7.67
N LEU A 59 -2.44 8.61 6.84
CA LEU A 59 -2.59 8.81 5.40
C LEU A 59 -3.89 9.54 5.03
N HIS A 60 -4.82 9.77 5.96
CA HIS A 60 -6.03 10.57 5.76
C HIS A 60 -6.84 10.18 4.51
N ARG A 61 -6.89 8.88 4.16
CA ARG A 61 -7.54 8.36 2.93
C ARG A 61 -7.02 8.98 1.62
N GLN A 62 -5.79 9.48 1.63
CA GLN A 62 -5.09 10.01 0.46
C GLN A 62 -4.33 8.90 -0.27
N TYR A 63 -5.06 7.86 -0.68
CA TYR A 63 -4.54 6.71 -1.42
C TYR A 63 -5.66 6.01 -2.19
N ASP A 64 -5.30 5.29 -3.24
CA ASP A 64 -6.17 4.39 -3.97
C ASP A 64 -6.36 3.08 -3.21
N PHE A 65 -7.61 2.68 -3.00
CA PHE A 65 -7.95 1.47 -2.25
C PHE A 65 -7.44 0.20 -2.94
N SER A 66 -7.46 0.15 -4.27
CA SER A 66 -7.02 -1.01 -5.04
C SER A 66 -5.49 -1.13 -5.01
N SER A 67 -4.77 0.00 -5.05
CA SER A 67 -3.33 0.07 -4.84
C SER A 67 -2.93 -0.53 -3.50
N ILE A 68 -3.53 -0.05 -2.40
CA ILE A 68 -3.24 -0.57 -1.06
C ILE A 68 -3.58 -2.06 -0.94
N TRP A 69 -4.72 -2.49 -1.50
CA TRP A 69 -5.10 -3.90 -1.46
C TRP A 69 -4.06 -4.79 -2.15
N LYS A 70 -3.53 -4.38 -3.30
CA LYS A 70 -2.44 -5.10 -3.98
C LYS A 70 -1.19 -5.19 -3.11
N VAL A 71 -0.81 -4.11 -2.41
CA VAL A 71 0.36 -4.12 -1.51
C VAL A 71 0.13 -5.09 -0.35
N VAL A 72 -1.05 -5.06 0.29
CA VAL A 72 -1.40 -5.95 1.41
C VAL A 72 -1.40 -7.41 0.97
N ASP A 73 -2.04 -7.74 -0.16
CA ASP A 73 -2.08 -9.10 -0.70
C ASP A 73 -0.67 -9.62 -0.98
N MET A 74 0.17 -8.80 -1.62
CA MET A 74 1.56 -9.16 -1.91
C MET A 74 2.40 -9.36 -0.64
N ALA A 75 2.20 -8.51 0.37
CA ALA A 75 2.86 -8.64 1.65
C ALA A 75 2.44 -9.93 2.40
N LEU A 76 1.16 -10.32 2.30
CA LEU A 76 0.66 -11.58 2.87
C LEU A 76 1.22 -12.81 2.15
N LEU A 77 1.40 -12.75 0.82
CA LEU A 77 2.07 -13.80 0.04
C LEU A 77 3.55 -13.93 0.43
N CYS A 78 4.25 -12.80 0.60
CA CYS A 78 5.63 -12.78 1.08
C CYS A 78 5.77 -13.39 2.48
N THR A 79 4.75 -13.26 3.32
CA THR A 79 4.76 -13.71 4.72
C THR A 79 4.17 -15.12 4.95
N ARG A 80 4.01 -15.92 3.88
CA ARG A 80 3.58 -17.32 3.98
C ARG A 80 4.61 -18.18 4.70
N GLU A 81 4.13 -18.99 5.66
CA GLU A 81 4.99 -19.82 6.51
C GLU A 81 5.90 -20.75 5.70
N SER A 82 5.36 -21.36 4.63
CA SER A 82 6.13 -22.19 3.71
C SER A 82 6.96 -21.33 2.76
N SER A 83 8.28 -21.54 2.76
CA SER A 83 9.21 -20.80 1.90
C SER A 83 8.98 -21.03 0.40
N SER A 84 8.45 -22.19 0.02
CA SER A 84 8.17 -22.54 -1.38
C SER A 84 6.91 -21.85 -1.92
N GLU A 85 6.06 -21.32 -1.05
CA GLU A 85 4.84 -20.60 -1.43
C GLU A 85 5.07 -19.09 -1.52
N ARG A 86 6.23 -18.61 -1.10
CA ARG A 86 6.59 -17.19 -1.19
C ARG A 86 6.99 -16.85 -2.63
N PRO A 87 6.61 -15.66 -3.11
CA PRO A 87 6.98 -15.21 -4.45
C PRO A 87 8.49 -14.95 -4.56
N THR A 88 8.97 -14.83 -5.80
CA THR A 88 10.31 -14.29 -6.06
C THR A 88 10.30 -12.76 -5.92
N MET A 89 11.44 -12.13 -5.60
CA MET A 89 11.52 -10.67 -5.54
C MET A 89 11.14 -9.98 -6.86
N SER A 90 11.39 -10.63 -8.01
CA SER A 90 10.94 -10.10 -9.31
C SER A 90 9.43 -10.01 -9.42
N MET A 91 8.70 -11.02 -8.91
CA MET A 91 7.23 -10.98 -8.87
C MET A 91 6.76 -9.89 -7.91
N VAL A 92 7.38 -9.79 -6.73
CA VAL A 92 7.06 -8.74 -5.75
C VAL A 92 7.18 -7.35 -6.39
N VAL A 93 8.29 -7.06 -7.08
CA VAL A 93 8.48 -5.78 -7.77
C VAL A 93 7.43 -5.55 -8.86
N SER A 94 7.10 -6.57 -9.65
CA SER A 94 6.06 -6.45 -10.69
C SER A 94 4.72 -6.03 -10.09
N HIS A 95 4.26 -6.72 -9.04
CA HIS A 95 2.98 -6.41 -8.40
C HIS A 95 2.97 -5.05 -7.69
N LEU A 96 4.10 -4.64 -7.11
CA LEU A 96 4.21 -3.31 -6.51
C LEU A 96 4.19 -2.19 -7.55
N LYS A 97 4.72 -2.42 -8.76
CA LYS A 97 4.57 -1.47 -9.88
C LYS A 97 3.11 -1.36 -10.30
N ASP A 98 2.38 -2.46 -10.42
CA ASP A 98 0.95 -2.42 -10.75
C ASP A 98 0.11 -1.72 -9.66
N ALA A 99 0.58 -1.68 -8.40
CA ALA A 99 -0.03 -0.91 -7.33
C ALA A 99 0.32 0.59 -7.45
N LEU A 100 1.57 0.90 -7.78
CA LEU A 100 2.02 2.28 -8.00
C LEU A 100 1.26 2.95 -9.15
N GLU A 101 1.07 2.26 -10.28
CA GLU A 101 0.33 2.78 -11.43
C GLU A 101 -1.11 3.19 -11.07
N LEU A 102 -1.77 2.45 -10.17
CA LEU A 102 -3.11 2.79 -9.68
C LEU A 102 -3.09 4.08 -8.83
N GLU A 103 -2.07 4.25 -8.00
CA GLU A 103 -1.92 5.46 -7.18
C GLU A 103 -1.59 6.68 -8.05
N GLU A 104 -0.73 6.53 -9.05
CA GLU A 104 -0.40 7.60 -10.00
C GLU A 104 -1.62 8.03 -10.84
N ALA A 105 -2.46 7.07 -11.25
CA ALA A 105 -3.72 7.34 -11.92
C ALA A 105 -4.69 8.14 -11.02
N ARG A 106 -4.77 7.81 -9.72
CA ARG A 106 -5.54 8.60 -8.75
C ARG A 106 -4.98 10.00 -8.57
N ALA A 107 -3.67 10.13 -8.40
CA ALA A 107 -3.00 11.42 -8.16
C ALA A 107 -3.18 12.39 -9.34
N SER A 108 -3.05 11.88 -10.58
CA SER A 108 -3.30 12.67 -11.79
C SER A 108 -4.76 13.13 -11.92
N ALA A 109 -5.73 12.28 -11.59
CA ALA A 109 -7.15 12.66 -11.57
C ALA A 109 -7.47 13.77 -10.54
N SER A 110 -6.81 13.73 -9.37
CA SER A 110 -6.96 14.77 -8.35
C SER A 110 -6.45 16.14 -8.82
N THR A 111 -5.39 16.17 -9.63
CA THR A 111 -4.80 17.39 -10.19
C THR A 111 -5.71 18.03 -11.23
N ILE A 112 -6.34 17.22 -12.08
CA ILE A 112 -7.29 17.71 -13.10
C ILE A 112 -8.53 18.35 -12.45
N SER A 113 -9.01 17.76 -11.35
CA SER A 113 -10.17 18.28 -10.60
C SER A 113 -9.90 19.66 -9.96
N GLN A 114 -8.65 19.94 -9.57
CA GLN A 114 -8.21 21.24 -9.05
C GLN A 114 -8.12 22.30 -10.16
N VAL A 115 -7.67 21.94 -11.36
CA VAL A 115 -7.57 22.86 -12.52
C VAL A 115 -8.96 23.29 -13.02
N GLY A 116 -9.95 22.38 -13.01
CA GLY A 116 -11.33 22.70 -13.40
C GLY A 116 -12.05 23.68 -12.48
N SER A 117 -11.59 23.82 -11.22
CA SER A 117 -12.19 24.74 -10.25
C SER A 117 -11.63 26.17 -10.33
N ASN A 118 -10.52 26.37 -11.05
CA ASN A 118 -9.84 27.67 -11.17
C ASN A 118 -10.11 28.39 -12.50
N ALA A 119 -10.93 27.81 -13.40
CA ALA A 119 -11.16 28.35 -14.74
C ALA A 119 -12.36 29.32 -14.86
N ASP A 120 -13.07 29.63 -13.77
CA ASP A 120 -14.32 30.43 -13.83
C ASP A 120 -14.25 31.80 -13.13
N LEU A 121 -13.05 32.38 -12.96
CA LEU A 121 -12.90 33.72 -12.37
C LEU A 121 -11.86 34.58 -13.11
N SER A 122 -12.12 34.92 -14.38
CA SER A 122 -11.78 36.24 -14.96
C SER A 122 -11.96 36.29 -16.49
N ILE A 123 -13.17 36.60 -16.98
CA ILE A 123 -13.30 37.43 -18.19
C ILE A 123 -14.45 38.41 -17.96
N SER A 124 -14.14 39.57 -17.38
CA SER A 124 -15.11 40.66 -17.22
C SER A 124 -14.52 42.04 -17.47
N TRP A 125 -13.57 42.23 -18.41
CA TRP A 125 -13.17 43.60 -18.82
C TRP A 125 -12.67 43.66 -20.28
N VAL A 126 -13.58 43.53 -21.26
CA VAL A 126 -13.43 44.25 -22.54
C VAL A 126 -14.81 44.79 -22.94
N ALA A 127 -15.27 45.76 -22.15
CA ALA A 127 -16.25 46.72 -22.61
C ALA A 127 -15.54 48.09 -22.66
N SER A 128 -15.72 48.77 -23.78
CA SER A 128 -15.39 50.18 -24.03
C SER A 128 -13.99 50.50 -24.57
N GLY A 129 -13.84 50.29 -25.89
CA GLY A 129 -12.92 51.07 -26.73
C GLY A 129 -13.65 51.42 -28.01
N ARG A 130 -14.29 52.58 -28.01
CA ARG A 130 -14.93 53.19 -29.19
C ARG A 130 -13.90 54.02 -29.94
#